data_AF-A0A1G8BTS5-F1
#
_entry.id   AF-A0A1G8BTS5-F1
#
_cell.length_a   1.000
_cell.length_b   1.000
_cell.length_c   1.000
_cell.angle_alpha   90.00
_cell.angle_beta   90.00
_cell.angle_gamma   90.00
#
_symmetry.space_group_name_H-M   'P 1'
#
loop_
_entity.id
_entity.type
_entity.pdbx_description
1 polymer ?
#
loop_
_entity_poly.entity_id
_entity_poly.type
_entity_poly.pdbx_seq_one_letter_code
_entity_poly.pdbx_strand_id
1 'polypeptide(L)'
;MPGRPDPRTAWQADRTHTEVPSPLSLGDTDDYATTEALAAITRITSGNFRLTVRLVGQIERVLKINNISTVTKEVVETARKNLVIGTM
;
A
#
# COMPACT_ATOMS: atom_id res chain seq x y z
N MET A 1 -1.71 -42.87 -25.71
CA MET A 1 -1.12 -41.52 -25.76
C MET A 1 -1.92 -40.65 -24.79
N PRO A 2 -1.34 -40.13 -23.69
CA PRO A 2 -2.09 -39.26 -22.78
C PRO A 2 -2.33 -37.90 -23.46
N GLY A 3 -3.55 -37.37 -23.34
CA GLY A 3 -3.99 -36.14 -24.01
C GLY A 3 -3.15 -34.94 -23.58
N ARG A 4 -2.88 -34.03 -24.53
CA ARG A 4 -2.22 -32.75 -24.24
C ARG A 4 -3.04 -32.01 -23.16
N PRO A 5 -2.42 -31.55 -22.06
CA PRO A 5 -3.13 -30.79 -21.05
C PRO A 5 -3.72 -29.51 -21.65
N ASP A 6 -4.95 -29.17 -21.24
CA ASP A 6 -5.66 -27.97 -21.70
C ASP A 6 -4.89 -26.72 -21.25
N PRO A 7 -4.52 -25.80 -22.17
CA PRO A 7 -3.85 -24.55 -21.82
C PRO A 7 -4.65 -23.67 -20.85
N ARG A 8 -5.96 -23.91 -20.67
CA ARG A 8 -6.82 -23.18 -19.73
C ARG A 8 -6.65 -23.61 -18.27
N THR A 9 -6.18 -24.83 -18.01
CA THR A 9 -5.93 -25.32 -16.64
C THR A 9 -4.51 -25.08 -16.17
N ALA A 10 -3.57 -24.84 -17.08
CA ALA A 10 -2.17 -24.51 -16.75
C ALA A 10 -2.03 -23.22 -15.93
N TRP A 11 -2.86 -22.20 -16.18
CA TRP A 11 -2.84 -20.92 -15.45
C TRP A 11 -3.42 -20.99 -14.03
N GLN A 12 -4.14 -22.08 -13.67
CA GLN A 12 -4.74 -22.21 -12.35
C GLN A 12 -3.77 -22.79 -11.31
N ALA A 13 -2.75 -23.53 -11.76
CA ALA A 13 -1.76 -24.14 -10.88
C ALA A 13 -0.69 -23.15 -10.38
N ASP A 14 -0.47 -22.04 -11.09
CA ASP A 14 0.50 -20.99 -10.74
C ASP A 14 -0.14 -19.85 -9.92
N ARG A 15 -1.15 -20.18 -9.11
CA ARG A 15 -1.84 -19.21 -8.24
C ARG A 15 -1.54 -19.43 -6.76
N THR A 16 -0.38 -19.98 -6.44
CA THR A 16 0.18 -19.83 -5.09
C THR A 16 0.70 -18.41 -4.96
N HIS A 17 -0.14 -17.53 -4.40
CA HIS A 17 0.31 -16.36 -3.67
C HIS A 17 1.17 -15.38 -4.48
N THR A 18 0.65 -14.85 -5.59
CA THR A 18 1.16 -13.58 -6.11
C THR A 18 0.76 -12.51 -5.08
N GLU A 19 1.64 -12.24 -4.12
CA GLU A 19 1.65 -10.98 -3.38
C GLU A 19 1.60 -9.89 -4.44
N VAL A 20 0.41 -9.31 -4.66
CA VAL A 20 0.34 -8.01 -5.30
C VAL A 20 1.12 -7.13 -4.34
N PRO A 21 2.31 -6.61 -4.70
CA PRO A 21 3.09 -5.85 -3.74
C PRO A 21 2.24 -4.69 -3.30
N SER A 22 1.80 -4.74 -2.04
CA SER A 22 1.06 -3.66 -1.41
C SER A 22 1.90 -2.41 -1.60
N PRO A 23 1.42 -1.36 -2.30
CA PRO A 23 2.24 -0.18 -2.60
C PRO A 23 2.78 0.50 -1.33
N LEU A 24 2.13 0.24 -0.20
CA LEU A 24 2.51 0.71 1.13
C LEU A 24 3.07 -0.36 2.06
N SER A 25 3.28 -1.61 1.60
CA SER A 25 3.71 -2.73 2.46
C SER A 25 2.92 -2.80 3.78
N LEU A 26 1.61 -2.53 3.69
CA LEU A 26 0.69 -2.70 4.80
C LEU A 26 0.63 -4.20 5.13
N GLY A 27 0.86 -4.54 6.40
CA GLY A 27 0.75 -5.92 6.90
C GLY A 27 -0.71 -6.37 6.96
N ASP A 28 -1.00 -7.37 7.78
CA ASP A 28 -2.36 -7.85 7.96
C ASP A 28 -3.24 -6.73 8.53
N THR A 29 -4.50 -6.67 8.09
CA THR A 29 -5.43 -5.64 8.59
C THR A 29 -5.76 -5.83 10.07
N ASP A 30 -5.53 -7.02 10.62
CA ASP A 30 -5.70 -7.32 12.03
C ASP A 30 -4.55 -6.75 12.89
N ASP A 31 -3.45 -6.32 12.27
CA ASP A 31 -2.37 -5.64 12.97
C ASP A 31 -2.80 -4.23 13.39
N TYR A 32 -2.64 -3.93 14.68
CA TYR A 32 -2.99 -2.62 15.25
C TYR A 32 -2.30 -1.46 14.50
N ALA A 33 -1.03 -1.62 14.13
CA ALA A 33 -0.28 -0.60 13.39
C ALA A 33 -0.86 -0.35 11.99
N THR A 34 -1.27 -1.41 11.28
CA THR A 34 -1.90 -1.34 9.96
C THR A 34 -3.26 -0.64 10.04
N THR A 35 -4.11 -1.05 10.98
CA THR A 35 -5.42 -0.41 11.22
C THR A 35 -5.27 1.06 11.58
N GLU A 36 -4.32 1.40 12.46
CA GLU A 36 -4.11 2.78 12.88
C GLU A 36 -3.58 3.65 11.73
N ALA A 37 -2.66 3.14 10.91
CA ALA A 37 -2.16 3.83 9.73
C ALA A 37 -3.30 4.07 8.71
N LEU A 38 -4.14 3.07 8.45
CA LEU A 38 -5.28 3.19 7.54
C LEU A 38 -6.31 4.22 8.04
N ALA A 39 -6.60 4.21 9.34
CA ALA A 39 -7.48 5.18 9.97
C ALA A 39 -6.91 6.60 9.87
N ALA A 40 -5.60 6.78 10.07
CA ALA A 40 -4.93 8.06 9.93
C ALA A 40 -5.01 8.59 8.49
N ILE A 41 -4.68 7.76 7.49
CA ILE A 41 -4.79 8.11 6.06
C ILE A 41 -6.22 8.54 5.71
N THR A 42 -7.22 7.78 6.18
CA THR A 42 -8.64 8.08 5.92
C THR A 42 -9.06 9.41 6.54
N ARG A 43 -8.63 9.71 7.77
CA ARG A 43 -8.92 10.98 8.45
C ARG A 43 -8.23 12.18 7.82
N ILE A 44 -6.99 12.01 7.35
CA ILE A 44 -6.22 13.08 6.69
C ILE A 44 -6.84 13.44 5.33
N THR A 45 -7.34 12.43 4.62
CA THR A 45 -7.81 12.61 3.25
C THR A 45 -9.31 12.87 3.16
N SER A 46 -10.09 12.49 4.18
CA SER A 46 -11.56 12.62 4.23
C SER A 46 -12.27 12.12 2.97
N GLY A 47 -11.71 11.10 2.31
CA GLY A 47 -12.25 10.55 1.04
C GLY A 47 -11.81 11.29 -0.23
N ASN A 48 -10.97 12.33 -0.13
CA ASN A 48 -10.40 13.00 -1.30
C ASN A 48 -9.31 12.13 -1.93
N PHE A 49 -9.70 11.31 -2.90
CA PHE A 49 -8.80 10.38 -3.60
C PHE A 49 -7.54 11.06 -4.16
N ARG A 50 -7.63 12.28 -4.69
CA ARG A 50 -6.46 13.03 -5.18
C ARG A 50 -5.48 13.33 -4.05
N LEU A 51 -6.00 13.67 -2.88
CA LEU A 51 -5.18 13.89 -1.69
C LEU A 51 -4.60 12.57 -1.19
N THR A 52 -5.37 11.48 -1.22
CA THR A 52 -4.91 10.12 -0.87
C THR A 52 -3.75 9.67 -1.74
N VAL A 53 -3.87 9.75 -3.07
CA VAL A 53 -2.79 9.37 -4.00
C VAL A 53 -1.52 10.17 -3.73
N ARG A 54 -1.64 11.47 -3.44
CA ARG A 54 -0.47 12.29 -3.09
C ARG A 54 0.14 11.89 -1.75
N LEU A 55 -0.68 11.63 -0.74
CA LEU A 55 -0.23 11.19 0.58
C LEU A 55 0.50 9.85 0.49
N VAL A 56 -0.06 8.87 -0.25
CA VAL A 56 0.55 7.57 -0.53
C VAL A 56 1.94 7.74 -1.15
N GLY A 57 2.08 8.58 -2.18
CA GLY A 57 3.38 8.85 -2.79
C GLY A 57 4.40 9.51 -1.84
N GLN A 58 3.93 10.32 -0.87
CA GLN A 58 4.81 10.84 0.18
C GLN A 58 5.19 9.77 1.21
N ILE A 59 4.28 8.86 1.57
CA ILE A 59 4.57 7.73 2.47
C ILE A 59 5.66 6.86 1.84
N GLU A 60 5.53 6.47 0.58
CA GLU A 60 6.55 5.69 -0.14
C GLU A 60 7.91 6.39 -0.15
N ARG A 61 7.93 7.71 -0.33
CA ARG A 61 9.17 8.50 -0.29
C ARG A 61 9.79 8.50 1.11
N VAL A 62 8.99 8.66 2.17
CA VAL A 62 9.48 8.60 3.56
C VAL A 62 10.05 7.20 3.87
N LEU A 63 9.37 6.13 3.46
CA LEU A 63 9.86 4.76 3.61
C LEU A 63 11.22 4.57 2.93
N LYS A 64 11.32 4.97 1.65
CA LYS A 64 12.56 4.85 0.86
C LYS A 64 13.71 5.66 1.43
N ILE A 65 13.47 6.90 1.87
CA ILE A 65 14.52 7.77 2.43
C ILE A 65 15.03 7.23 3.77
N ASN A 66 14.14 6.67 4.59
CA ASN A 66 14.50 6.21 5.93
C ASN A 66 14.88 4.72 5.97
N ASN A 67 14.91 4.01 4.83
CA ASN A 67 15.13 2.56 4.76
C ASN A 67 14.17 1.75 5.65
N ILE A 68 12.92 2.22 5.80
CA ILE A 68 11.88 1.55 6.59
C ILE A 68 10.96 0.80 5.63
N SER A 69 10.59 -0.44 5.96
CA SER A 69 9.68 -1.28 5.16
C SER A 69 8.23 -1.28 5.67
N THR A 70 7.97 -0.77 6.86
CA THR A 70 6.66 -0.86 7.52
C THR A 70 6.00 0.52 7.61
N VAL A 71 4.74 0.61 7.21
CA VAL A 71 3.94 1.82 7.40
C VAL A 71 3.36 1.85 8.79
N THR A 72 3.84 2.80 9.60
CA THR A 72 3.27 3.12 10.91
C THR A 72 2.57 4.47 10.86
N LYS A 73 1.76 4.77 11.88
CA LYS A 73 1.16 6.10 12.05
C LYS A 73 2.20 7.23 11.99
N GLU A 74 3.38 7.03 12.55
CA GLU A 74 4.43 8.05 12.53
C GLU A 74 4.93 8.34 11.11
N VAL A 75 5.04 7.31 10.26
CA VAL A 75 5.38 7.46 8.85
C VAL A 75 4.27 8.24 8.12
N VAL A 76 3.01 7.90 8.37
CA VAL A 76 1.85 8.62 7.80
C VAL A 76 1.84 10.09 8.20
N GLU A 77 2.08 10.40 9.48
CA GLU A 77 2.14 11.76 10.01
C GLU A 77 3.33 12.55 9.43
N THR A 78 4.48 11.90 9.25
CA THR A 78 5.66 12.49 8.62
C THR A 78 5.40 12.80 7.15
N ALA A 79 4.80 11.86 6.43
CA ALA A 79 4.39 12.07 5.04
C ALA A 79 3.37 13.21 4.90
N ARG A 80 2.41 13.33 5.83
CA ARG A 80 1.46 14.45 5.90
C ARG A 80 2.18 15.78 6.06
N LYS A 81 3.16 15.89 6.95
CA LYS A 81 3.93 17.13 7.16
C LYS A 81 4.72 17.55 5.91
N ASN A 82 5.19 16.58 5.15
CA ASN A 82 5.91 16.81 3.89
C ASN A 82 5.00 17.03 2.69
N LEU A 83 3.69 16.83 2.86
CA LEU A 83 2.69 17.04 1.83
C LEU A 83 2.52 18.54 1.61
N VAL A 84 3.34 19.11 0.72
CA VAL A 84 3.14 20.47 0.21
C VAL A 84 1.82 20.47 -0.57
N ILE A 85 0.74 20.87 0.09
CA ILE A 85 -0.46 21.34 -0.59
C ILE A 85 0.02 22.60 -1.28
N GLY A 86 0.28 22.54 -2.58
CA GLY A 86 0.60 23.73 -3.35
C GLY A 86 -0.52 24.74 -3.15
N THR A 87 -0.30 25.70 -2.25
CA THR A 87 -1.08 26.92 -2.16
C THR A 87 -0.79 27.68 -3.43
N MET A 88 -1.81 27.77 -4.30
CA MET A 88 -1.88 28.92 -5.19
C MET A 88 -2.26 30.15 -4.38
#